data_AF-A0A1T4W501-F1
#
_entry.id   AF-A0A1T4W501-F1
#
_cell.length_a   1.000
_cell.length_b   1.000
_cell.length_c   1.000
_cell.angle_alpha   90.00
_cell.angle_beta   90.00
_cell.angle_gamma   90.00
#
_symmetry.space_group_name_H-M   'P 1'
#
loop_
_entity.id
_entity.type
_entity.pdbx_description
1 polymer ?
#
loop_
_entity_poly.entity_id
_entity_poly.type
_entity_poly.pdbx_seq_one_letter_code
_entity_poly.pdbx_strand_id
1 'polypeptide(L)'
;MDCKEFQKNIHRYLDGELADVDAERFASHERHCELCSHQAEELRAVSKMFEEDGLAAEFAVPEVLRAKTLRAFQEEVQENSVPSWWSSLSTGLRSGVMATAVVGLLLGVALGSTLSATLTPTSDRSLLYVALLDENVGELP
;
A
#
# COMPACT_ATOMS: atom_id res chain seq x y z
N MET A 1 25.97 5.71 -5.33
CA MET A 1 26.27 6.36 -4.04
C MET A 1 27.58 5.79 -3.53
N ASP A 2 28.42 6.65 -2.97
CA ASP A 2 29.61 6.22 -2.24
C ASP A 2 29.33 6.15 -0.72
N CYS A 3 30.22 5.49 0.02
CA CYS A 3 30.05 5.31 1.47
C CYS A 3 30.05 6.64 2.23
N LYS A 4 30.76 7.66 1.73
CA LYS A 4 30.90 8.95 2.41
C LYS A 4 29.61 9.75 2.33
N GLU A 5 28.96 9.73 1.18
CA GLU A 5 27.64 10.31 0.94
C GLU A 5 26.56 9.61 1.77
N PHE A 6 26.62 8.28 1.84
CA PHE A 6 25.72 7.47 2.69
C PHE A 6 25.88 7.86 4.16
N GLN A 7 27.10 7.83 4.68
CA GLN A 7 27.42 8.18 6.07
C GLN A 7 26.97 9.58 6.47
N LYS A 8 27.14 10.56 5.57
CA LYS A 8 26.76 11.94 5.84
C LYS A 8 25.24 12.11 6.03
N ASN A 9 24.43 11.27 5.40
CA ASN A 9 22.98 11.42 5.36
C ASN A 9 22.22 10.21 5.91
N ILE A 10 22.92 9.28 6.57
CA ILE A 10 22.35 8.04 7.09
C ILE A 10 21.19 8.30 8.06
N HIS A 11 21.29 9.34 8.90
CA HIS A 11 20.20 9.75 9.80
C HIS A 11 18.93 10.12 9.05
N ARG A 12 19.04 10.99 8.04
CA ARG A 12 17.90 11.40 7.19
C ARG A 12 17.25 10.23 6.48
N TYR A 13 18.06 9.25 6.06
CA TYR A 13 17.56 8.01 5.47
C TYR A 13 16.80 7.16 6.50
N LEU A 14 17.36 6.97 7.70
CA LEU A 14 16.73 6.20 8.78
C LEU A 14 15.45 6.87 9.32
N ASP A 15 15.42 8.20 9.35
CA ASP A 15 14.27 9.00 9.79
C ASP A 15 13.17 9.13 8.69
N GLY A 16 13.41 8.61 7.48
CA GLY A 16 12.46 8.65 6.37
C GLY A 16 12.30 10.03 5.71
N GLU A 17 13.27 10.93 5.89
CA GLU A 17 13.23 12.32 5.38
C GLU A 17 13.73 12.48 3.93
N LEU A 18 14.16 11.39 3.30
CA LEU A 18 14.62 11.40 1.90
C LEU A 18 13.46 11.23 0.95
N ALA A 19 13.53 11.90 -0.21
CA ALA A 19 12.59 11.65 -1.31
C ALA A 19 12.76 10.22 -1.85
N ASP A 20 11.69 9.62 -2.36
CA ASP A 20 11.62 8.21 -2.77
C ASP A 20 12.81 7.75 -3.64
N VAL A 21 13.22 8.58 -4.60
CA VAL A 21 14.34 8.29 -5.52
C VAL A 21 15.66 8.17 -4.76
N ASP A 22 15.87 9.02 -3.77
CA ASP A 22 17.09 9.00 -2.96
C ASP A 22 17.00 7.89 -1.91
N ALA A 23 15.85 7.66 -1.29
CA ALA A 23 15.64 6.54 -0.37
C ALA A 23 15.98 5.18 -1.01
N GLU A 24 15.55 4.94 -2.26
CA GLU A 24 15.87 3.70 -3.00
C GLU A 24 17.37 3.57 -3.27
N ARG A 25 18.07 4.69 -3.55
CA ARG A 25 19.53 4.70 -3.74
C ARG A 25 20.26 4.34 -2.45
N PHE A 26 19.80 4.82 -1.30
CA PHE A 26 20.35 4.46 0.00
C PHE A 26 20.08 2.99 0.33
N ALA A 27 18.84 2.53 0.16
CA ALA A 27 18.46 1.14 0.38
C ALA A 27 19.24 0.16 -0.54
N SER A 28 19.52 0.58 -1.78
CA SER A 28 20.38 -0.18 -2.69
C SER A 28 21.82 -0.22 -2.19
N HIS A 29 22.39 0.91 -1.74
CA HIS A 29 23.75 0.94 -1.22
C HIS A 29 23.91 0.09 0.05
N GLU A 30 22.96 0.21 0.98
CA GLU A 30 22.92 -0.56 2.22
C GLU A 30 22.95 -2.07 1.95
N ARG A 31 22.16 -2.55 0.97
CA ARG A 31 22.12 -3.98 0.59
C ARG A 31 23.43 -4.53 0.04
N HIS A 32 24.27 -3.69 -0.56
CA HIS A 32 25.48 -4.12 -1.26
C HIS A 32 26.79 -3.74 -0.54
N CYS A 33 26.71 -2.95 0.53
CA CYS A 33 27.86 -2.47 1.28
C CYS A 33 27.77 -2.90 2.75
N GLU A 34 28.51 -3.95 3.12
CA GLU A 34 28.50 -4.51 4.48
C GLU A 34 28.83 -3.47 5.56
N LEU A 35 29.79 -2.58 5.29
CA LEU A 35 30.17 -1.49 6.21
C LEU A 35 29.01 -0.54 6.49
N CYS A 36 28.30 -0.12 5.45
CA CYS A 36 27.18 0.81 5.58
C CYS A 36 25.93 0.12 6.15
N SER A 37 25.74 -1.17 5.85
CA SER A 37 24.69 -2.00 6.44
C SER A 37 24.87 -2.13 7.96
N HIS A 38 26.07 -2.50 8.41
CA HIS A 38 26.38 -2.62 9.83
C HIS A 38 26.15 -1.30 10.58
N GLN A 39 26.61 -0.19 10.00
CA GLN A 39 26.42 1.14 10.59
C GLN A 39 24.95 1.53 10.69
N ALA A 40 24.14 1.23 9.65
CA ALA A 40 22.71 1.48 9.69
C ALA A 40 22.02 0.60 10.76
N GLU A 41 22.45 -0.65 10.90
CA GLU A 41 21.94 -1.56 11.92
C GLU A 41 22.29 -1.11 13.34
N GLU A 42 23.51 -0.67 13.60
CA GLU A 42 23.91 -0.08 14.89
C GLU A 42 23.04 1.12 15.26
N LEU A 43 22.79 2.03 14.32
CA LEU A 43 21.93 3.18 14.56
C LEU A 43 20.47 2.78 14.84
N ARG A 44 19.94 1.80 14.09
CA ARG A 44 18.59 1.27 14.36
C ARG A 44 18.50 0.59 15.73
N ALA A 45 19.54 -0.13 16.14
CA ALA A 45 19.59 -0.77 17.44
C ALA A 45 19.54 0.27 18.57
N VAL A 46 20.28 1.38 18.42
CA VAL A 46 20.23 2.51 19.37
C VAL A 46 18.83 3.12 19.42
N SER A 47 18.20 3.41 18.28
CA SER A 47 16.82 3.94 18.25
C SER A 47 15.83 2.99 18.93
N LYS A 48 15.96 1.68 18.66
CA LYS A 48 15.12 0.65 19.26
C LYS A 48 15.27 0.55 20.77
N MET A 49 16.47 0.77 21.32
CA MET A 49 16.67 0.86 22.77
C MET A 49 15.83 1.99 23.39
N PHE A 50 15.79 3.17 22.76
CA PHE A 50 14.98 4.28 23.26
C PHE A 50 13.47 3.99 23.20
N GLU A 51 13.02 3.22 22.20
CA GLU A 51 11.63 2.78 22.08
C GLU A 51 11.26 1.71 23.11
N GLU A 52 12.13 0.71 23.31
CA GLU A 52 11.88 -0.45 24.18
C GLU A 52 12.09 -0.16 25.67
N ASP A 53 13.06 0.68 26.03
CA ASP A 53 13.34 1.06 27.42
C ASP A 53 12.26 1.98 28.02
N GLY A 54 11.23 2.32 27.25
CA GLY A 54 10.06 3.02 27.77
C GLY A 54 10.35 4.45 28.21
N LEU A 55 11.46 5.05 27.79
CA LEU A 55 11.72 6.49 27.95
C LEU A 55 10.54 7.31 27.37
N ALA A 56 9.94 6.83 26.28
CA ALA A 56 8.72 7.41 25.73
C ALA A 56 7.49 7.29 26.66
N ALA A 57 7.41 6.26 27.50
CA ALA A 57 6.34 6.09 28.49
C ALA A 57 6.52 7.02 29.71
N GLU A 58 7.77 7.39 30.03
CA GLU A 58 8.07 8.38 31.07
C GLU A 58 7.58 9.79 30.67
N PHE A 59 7.62 10.11 29.37
CA PHE A 59 7.02 11.32 28.81
C PHE A 59 5.56 11.07 28.39
N ALA A 60 4.68 10.87 29.37
CA ALA A 60 3.25 10.78 29.12
C ALA A 60 2.76 12.04 28.37
N VAL A 61 2.28 11.87 27.14
CA VAL A 61 1.74 12.97 26.33
C VAL A 61 0.57 13.61 27.09
N PRO A 62 0.62 14.92 27.36
CA PRO A 62 -0.49 15.62 28.01
C PRO A 62 -1.80 15.37 27.27
N GLU A 63 -2.84 14.99 28.01
CA GLU A 63 -4.16 14.66 27.45
C GLU A 63 -4.72 15.78 26.56
N VAL A 64 -4.39 17.03 26.89
CA VAL A 64 -4.77 18.21 26.10
C VAL A 64 -4.15 18.19 24.70
N LEU A 65 -2.89 17.77 24.56
CA LEU A 65 -2.24 17.66 23.25
C LEU A 65 -2.86 16.53 22.44
N ARG A 66 -3.12 15.38 23.08
CA ARG A 66 -3.81 14.24 22.43
C ARG A 66 -5.20 14.64 21.93
N ALA A 67 -5.99 15.30 22.77
CA ALA A 67 -7.33 15.76 22.40
C ALA A 67 -7.28 16.79 21.27
N LYS A 68 -6.27 17.67 21.25
CA LYS A 68 -6.11 18.69 20.22
C LYS A 68 -5.69 18.09 18.88
N THR A 69 -4.75 17.14 18.86
CA THR A 69 -4.31 16.48 17.62
C THR A 69 -5.43 15.64 17.01
N LEU A 70 -6.17 14.88 17.83
CA LEU A 70 -7.33 14.12 17.36
C LEU A 70 -8.41 15.01 16.76
N ARG A 71 -8.71 16.16 17.37
CA ARG A 71 -9.68 17.12 16.81
C ARG A 71 -9.23 17.70 15.48
N ALA A 72 -7.97 18.14 15.38
CA ALA A 72 -7.43 18.69 14.13
C ALA A 72 -7.51 17.65 13.00
N PHE A 73 -7.17 16.40 13.29
CA PHE A 73 -7.27 15.30 12.30
C PHE A 73 -8.72 15.00 11.91
N GLN A 74 -9.64 15.01 12.88
CA GLN A 74 -11.07 14.80 12.61
C GLN A 74 -11.65 15.92 11.75
N GLU A 75 -11.27 17.17 11.99
CA GLU A 75 -11.71 18.32 11.19
C GLU A 75 -11.23 18.19 9.73
N GLU A 76 -9.96 17.85 9.51
CA GLU A 76 -9.38 17.67 8.17
C GLU A 76 -9.99 16.48 7.41
N VAL A 77 -10.21 15.36 8.10
CA VAL A 77 -10.91 14.21 7.51
C VAL A 77 -12.37 14.55 7.22
N GLN A 78 -13.04 15.26 8.13
CA GLN A 78 -14.45 15.59 7.98
C GLN A 78 -14.69 16.58 6.84
N GLU A 79 -13.81 17.56 6.65
CA GLU A 79 -13.85 18.52 5.53
C GLU A 79 -13.71 17.82 4.17
N ASN A 80 -12.99 16.68 4.13
CA ASN A 80 -12.85 15.83 2.94
C ASN A 80 -13.87 14.69 2.85
N SER A 81 -14.69 14.44 3.89
CA SER A 81 -15.44 13.17 4.01
C SER A 81 -16.76 13.10 3.24
N VAL A 82 -17.27 14.20 2.71
CA VAL A 82 -18.43 14.15 1.80
C VAL A 82 -18.45 15.41 0.96
N PRO A 83 -18.64 15.30 -0.37
CA PRO A 83 -18.82 16.47 -1.20
C PRO A 83 -19.95 17.35 -0.65
N SER A 84 -19.77 18.67 -0.66
CA SER A 84 -20.76 19.62 -0.13
C SER A 84 -22.15 19.50 -0.78
N TRP A 85 -22.23 18.96 -2.00
CA TRP A 85 -23.50 18.65 -2.66
C TRP A 85 -24.24 17.45 -2.04
N TRP A 86 -23.53 16.54 -1.37
CA TRP A 86 -24.13 15.39 -0.72
C TRP A 86 -24.92 15.78 0.53
N SER A 87 -24.38 16.74 1.29
CA SER A 87 -25.06 17.27 2.48
C SER A 87 -26.28 18.12 2.14
N SER A 88 -26.32 18.77 0.98
CA SER A 88 -27.46 19.58 0.51
C SER A 88 -28.64 18.78 -0.05
N LEU A 89 -28.47 17.48 -0.30
CA LEU A 89 -29.54 16.62 -0.79
C LEU A 89 -30.56 16.29 0.30
N SER A 90 -31.85 16.43 -0.04
CA SER A 90 -32.96 16.02 0.83
C SER A 90 -32.94 14.51 1.09
N THR A 91 -33.48 14.09 2.23
CA THR A 91 -33.54 12.67 2.64
C THR A 91 -34.16 11.78 1.55
N GLY A 92 -35.12 12.31 0.80
CA GLY A 92 -35.73 11.62 -0.35
C GLY A 92 -34.74 11.37 -1.50
N LEU A 93 -33.95 12.37 -1.89
CA LEU A 93 -32.98 12.21 -2.98
C LEU A 93 -31.83 11.27 -2.59
N ARG A 94 -31.39 11.31 -1.32
CA ARG A 94 -30.39 10.36 -0.81
C ARG A 94 -30.87 8.91 -0.92
N SER A 95 -32.14 8.66 -0.59
CA SER A 95 -32.73 7.32 -0.73
C SER A 95 -32.80 6.86 -2.19
N GLY A 96 -33.06 7.80 -3.12
CA GLY A 96 -33.06 7.53 -4.57
C GLY A 96 -31.68 7.10 -5.09
N VAL A 97 -30.62 7.82 -4.70
CA VAL A 97 -29.24 7.46 -5.11
C VAL A 97 -28.81 6.11 -4.55
N MET A 98 -29.19 5.79 -3.31
CA MET A 98 -28.90 4.46 -2.74
C MET A 98 -29.67 3.36 -3.48
N ALA A 99 -30.94 3.58 -3.80
CA ALA A 99 -31.75 2.61 -4.53
C ALA A 99 -31.18 2.35 -5.94
N THR A 100 -30.75 3.39 -6.66
CA THR A 100 -30.14 3.21 -7.99
C THR A 100 -28.80 2.47 -7.93
N ALA A 101 -27.97 2.75 -6.93
CA ALA A 101 -26.72 2.02 -6.71
C ALA A 101 -26.96 0.53 -6.46
N VAL A 102 -27.94 0.18 -5.62
CA VAL A 102 -28.32 -1.22 -5.36
C VAL A 102 -28.83 -1.91 -6.63
N VAL A 103 -29.72 -1.25 -7.38
CA VAL A 103 -30.24 -1.79 -8.65
C VAL A 103 -29.12 -2.00 -9.67
N GLY A 104 -28.21 -1.04 -9.80
CA GLY A 104 -27.04 -1.15 -10.68
C GLY A 104 -26.12 -2.31 -10.29
N LEU A 105 -25.88 -2.50 -8.99
CA LEU A 105 -25.06 -3.62 -8.48
C LEU A 105 -25.73 -4.96 -8.77
N LEU A 106 -27.04 -5.09 -8.55
CA LEU A 106 -27.79 -6.30 -8.87
C LEU A 106 -27.78 -6.60 -10.38
N LEU A 107 -27.94 -5.57 -11.23
CA LEU A 107 -27.83 -5.72 -12.68
C LEU A 107 -26.43 -6.18 -13.10
N GLY A 108 -25.39 -5.59 -12.50
CA GLY A 108 -24.00 -5.95 -12.75
C GLY A 108 -23.71 -7.41 -12.38
N VAL A 109 -24.23 -7.89 -11.24
CA VAL A 109 -24.11 -9.31 -10.84
C VAL A 109 -24.84 -10.25 -11.80
N ALA A 110 -26.05 -9.88 -12.25
CA ALA A 110 -26.82 -10.67 -13.21
C ALA A 110 -26.12 -10.75 -14.59
N LEU A 111 -25.57 -9.63 -15.06
CA LEU A 111 -24.82 -9.60 -16.32
C LEU A 111 -23.46 -10.31 -16.19
N GLY A 112 -22.75 -10.15 -15.08
CA GLY A 112 -21.47 -10.82 -14.82
C GLY A 112 -21.60 -12.34 -14.71
N SER A 113 -22.69 -12.83 -14.11
CA SER A 113 -22.96 -14.27 -14.02
C SER A 113 -23.33 -14.89 -15.37
N THR A 114 -24.08 -14.18 -16.23
CA THR A 114 -24.37 -14.65 -17.59
C THR A 114 -23.14 -14.63 -18.51
N LEU A 115 -22.26 -13.62 -18.35
CA LEU A 115 -20.96 -13.58 -19.03
C LEU A 115 -20.02 -14.70 -18.53
N SER A 116 -19.96 -14.97 -17.22
CA SER A 116 -19.18 -16.11 -16.70
C SER A 116 -19.68 -17.45 -17.23
N ALA A 117 -21.00 -17.63 -17.38
CA ALA A 117 -21.57 -18.87 -17.91
C ALA A 117 -21.30 -19.06 -19.42
N THR A 118 -21.16 -17.97 -20.17
CA THR A 118 -20.80 -18.04 -21.61
C THR A 118 -19.29 -18.13 -21.82
N LEU A 119 -18.49 -17.62 -20.88
CA LEU A 119 -17.04 -17.69 -20.83
C LEU A 119 -16.52 -18.86 -19.98
N THR A 120 -17.31 -19.91 -19.76
CA THR A 120 -16.74 -21.24 -19.52
C THR A 120 -16.49 -21.90 -20.88
N PRO A 121 -15.36 -21.61 -21.57
CA PRO A 121 -14.90 -22.53 -22.60
C PRO A 121 -14.67 -23.85 -21.88
N THR A 122 -15.42 -24.85 -22.30
CA THR A 122 -15.07 -26.25 -22.13
C THR A 122 -13.57 -26.39 -22.27
N SER A 123 -12.99 -27.03 -21.26
CA SER A 123 -11.62 -27.50 -21.13
C SER A 123 -11.04 -28.04 -22.45
N ASP A 124 -10.56 -27.15 -23.31
CA ASP A 124 -9.97 -27.48 -24.61
C ASP A 124 -8.60 -26.81 -24.81
N ARG A 125 -8.01 -26.28 -23.71
CA ARG A 125 -6.62 -25.80 -23.68
C ARG A 125 -5.63 -26.91 -23.34
N SER A 126 -6.10 -28.06 -22.82
CA SER A 126 -5.26 -29.23 -22.58
C SER A 126 -4.93 -30.00 -23.86
N LEU A 127 -5.83 -30.02 -24.85
CA LEU A 127 -5.58 -30.70 -26.13
C LEU A 127 -4.57 -29.95 -27.02
N LEU A 128 -4.56 -28.61 -26.98
CA LEU A 128 -3.58 -27.81 -27.73
C LEU A 128 -2.14 -27.93 -27.19
N TYR A 129 -1.97 -28.12 -25.88
CA TYR A 129 -0.64 -28.34 -25.30
C TYR A 129 -0.09 -29.75 -25.61
N VAL A 130 -0.96 -30.76 -25.71
CA VAL A 130 -0.55 -32.13 -26.07
C VAL A 130 -0.23 -32.25 -27.57
N ALA A 131 -1.00 -31.58 -28.44
CA ALA A 131 -0.72 -31.60 -29.88
C ALA A 131 0.60 -30.89 -30.26
N LEU A 132 0.98 -29.83 -29.54
CA LEU A 132 2.26 -29.12 -29.79
C LEU A 132 3.49 -29.82 -29.20
N LEU A 133 3.30 -30.76 -28.26
CA LEU A 133 4.39 -31.56 -27.69
C LEU A 133 4.71 -32.83 -28.48
N ASP A 134 3.78 -33.33 -29.30
CA ASP A 134 3.99 -34.53 -30.11
C ASP A 134 4.78 -34.25 -31.41
N GLU A 135 4.69 -33.02 -31.94
CA GLU A 135 5.34 -32.64 -33.21
C GLU A 135 6.84 -32.29 -33.07
N ASN A 136 7.40 -32.26 -31.85
CA ASN A 136 8.77 -31.79 -31.58
C ASN A 136 9.73 -32.86 -31.02
N VAL A 137 9.38 -34.16 -31.06
CA VAL A 137 10.23 -35.26 -30.54
C VAL A 137 10.89 -36.09 -31.65
N GLY A 138 11.17 -35.47 -32.80
CA GLY A 138 11.79 -36.18 -33.92
C GLY A 138 12.62 -35.26 -34.79
N GLU A 139 13.79 -34.85 -34.30
CA GLU A 139 15.04 -34.66 -35.07
C GLU A 139 15.98 -33.77 -34.27
N LEU A 140 17.13 -34.33 -33.86
CA LEU A 140 18.46 -33.69 -33.84
C LEU A 140 19.50 -34.76 -33.42
N PRO A 141 20.76 -34.63 -33.89
CA PRO A 141 21.54 -35.68 -34.56
C PRO A 141 22.25 -36.71 -33.66
#